data_AF-A0A843DJI7-F1
#
_entry.id   AF-A0A843DJI7-F1
#
_cell.length_a   1.000
_cell.length_b   1.000
_cell.length_c   1.000
_cell.angle_alpha   90.00
_cell.angle_beta   90.00
_cell.angle_gamma   90.00
#
_symmetry.space_group_name_H-M   'P 1'
#
loop_
_entity.id
_entity.type
_entity.pdbx_description
1 polymer ?
#
loop_
_entity_poly.entity_id
_entity_poly.type
_entity_poly.pdbx_seq_one_letter_code
_entity_poly.pdbx_strand_id
1 'polypeptide(L)'
;KHPRKPEIFVYPLMNFSVAVDDHLLGMTHVIRGKDHIANTRRQEYIYNYFGWKMPYFYHYGRMSIAGLELSTSGMRKGINEGLYTGWDDIHLGTLRALARRGIQAEAVRGAVVDIGMGDTDISFSWENLFAANKAIIDADADRYFFVPDAVEVTVSGAPEMTAHAPVYPNKPERGERLLHFTGKVLLPRAEVEKGGMLRLKDLFNIRMTGEATAEYAGESLAEARKEKAPIIQWLPAENAAPCSLLTPEGMQDGFAEPEVLGYAGKIVQFERVGFAKIDAVENGKAVAYHTHR
;
A
#
# COMPACT_ATOMS: atom_id res chain seq x y z
N LYS A 1 30.35 -2.37 -23.34
CA LYS A 1 31.11 -1.15 -22.96
C LYS A 1 30.53 -0.61 -21.66
N HIS A 2 31.36 -0.10 -20.74
CA HIS A 2 30.86 0.44 -19.47
C HIS A 2 30.07 1.74 -19.71
N PRO A 3 28.84 1.88 -19.16
CA PRO A 3 27.95 3.00 -19.51
C PRO A 3 28.51 4.40 -19.24
N ARG A 4 29.38 4.55 -18.23
CA ARG A 4 29.99 5.86 -17.85
C ARG A 4 31.42 6.06 -18.36
N LYS A 5 32.10 4.97 -18.73
CA LYS A 5 33.55 4.93 -19.02
C LYS A 5 33.82 3.95 -20.16
N PRO A 6 33.28 4.21 -21.37
CA PRO A 6 33.36 3.28 -22.49
C PRO A 6 34.78 2.96 -22.97
N GLU A 7 35.75 3.81 -22.60
CA GLU A 7 37.18 3.71 -22.90
C GLU A 7 37.94 2.69 -22.04
N ILE A 8 37.42 2.35 -20.86
CA ILE A 8 38.07 1.42 -19.94
C ILE A 8 37.74 -0.03 -20.34
N PHE A 9 38.75 -0.88 -20.40
CA PHE A 9 38.62 -2.30 -20.78
C PHE A 9 39.23 -3.28 -19.76
N VAL A 10 39.85 -2.79 -18.68
CA VAL A 10 40.31 -3.58 -17.53
C VAL A 10 39.64 -3.06 -16.28
N TYR A 11 38.99 -3.94 -15.51
CA TYR A 11 38.22 -3.58 -14.31
C TYR A 11 38.71 -4.37 -13.10
N PRO A 12 38.84 -3.73 -11.93
CA PRO A 12 39.18 -4.45 -10.70
C PRO A 12 38.01 -5.34 -10.26
N LEU A 13 38.35 -6.46 -9.60
CA LEU A 13 37.36 -7.27 -8.91
C LEU A 13 36.98 -6.64 -7.56
N MET A 14 35.76 -6.91 -7.09
CA MET A 14 35.17 -6.28 -5.90
C MET A 14 36.09 -6.30 -4.67
N ASN A 15 36.75 -7.43 -4.36
CA ASN A 15 37.62 -7.50 -3.18
C ASN A 15 38.81 -6.54 -3.26
N PHE A 16 39.39 -6.37 -4.46
CA PHE A 16 40.50 -5.44 -4.65
C PHE A 16 40.02 -3.98 -4.62
N SER A 17 38.97 -3.65 -5.38
CA SER A 17 38.46 -2.27 -5.39
C SER A 17 37.98 -1.83 -4.01
N VAL A 18 37.22 -2.65 -3.30
CA VAL A 18 36.69 -2.29 -1.98
C VAL A 18 37.81 -2.13 -0.95
N ALA A 19 38.82 -3.00 -0.92
CA ALA A 19 39.93 -2.86 0.03
C ALA A 19 40.74 -1.59 -0.20
N VAL A 20 41.00 -1.25 -1.46
CA VAL A 20 41.70 -0.02 -1.85
C VAL A 20 40.86 1.21 -1.51
N ASP A 21 39.57 1.22 -1.87
CA ASP A 21 38.66 2.34 -1.59
C ASP A 21 38.48 2.55 -0.09
N ASP A 22 38.25 1.48 0.70
CA ASP A 22 38.11 1.55 2.15
C ASP A 22 39.34 2.19 2.80
N HIS A 23 40.55 1.79 2.38
CA HIS A 23 41.79 2.37 2.90
C HIS A 23 41.96 3.85 2.50
N LEU A 24 41.83 4.16 1.20
CA LEU A 24 42.07 5.51 0.68
C LEU A 24 41.02 6.51 1.16
N LEU A 25 39.79 6.07 1.42
CA LEU A 25 38.72 6.88 1.99
C LEU A 25 38.76 6.94 3.52
N GLY A 26 39.70 6.24 4.17
CA GLY A 26 39.88 6.27 5.63
C GLY A 26 38.73 5.60 6.39
N MET A 27 38.10 4.56 5.82
CA MET A 27 37.04 3.81 6.50
C MET A 27 37.56 3.19 7.79
N THR A 28 36.78 3.36 8.86
CA THR A 28 37.12 2.81 10.18
C THR A 28 36.29 1.58 10.53
N HIS A 29 35.05 1.51 10.04
CA HIS A 29 34.08 0.46 10.32
C HIS A 29 33.35 0.07 9.04
N VAL A 30 33.38 -1.22 8.71
CA VAL A 30 32.64 -1.81 7.60
C VAL A 30 31.50 -2.64 8.17
N ILE A 31 30.26 -2.24 7.88
CA ILE A 31 29.04 -2.87 8.39
C ILE A 31 28.27 -3.45 7.20
N ARG A 32 28.11 -4.77 7.15
CA ARG A 32 27.47 -5.46 6.01
C ARG A 32 26.91 -6.83 6.40
N GLY A 33 26.18 -7.47 5.48
CA GLY A 33 25.63 -8.81 5.71
C GLY A 33 26.71 -9.89 5.90
N LYS A 34 26.37 -10.93 6.67
CA LYS A 34 27.26 -12.07 6.97
C LYS A 34 27.70 -12.89 5.76
N ASP A 35 27.02 -12.76 4.63
CA ASP A 35 27.43 -13.31 3.34
C ASP A 35 28.78 -12.76 2.85
N HIS A 36 29.25 -11.64 3.40
CA HIS A 36 30.55 -11.06 3.09
C HIS A 36 31.71 -11.48 4.02
N ILE A 37 31.51 -12.40 4.99
CA ILE A 37 32.58 -12.85 5.89
C ILE A 37 33.78 -13.42 5.10
N ALA A 38 33.52 -14.22 4.05
CA ALA A 38 34.59 -14.76 3.21
C ALA A 38 35.33 -13.68 2.42
N ASN A 39 34.64 -12.58 2.06
CA ASN A 39 35.24 -11.44 1.38
C ASN A 39 36.19 -10.67 2.30
N THR A 40 35.83 -10.50 3.57
CA THR A 40 36.70 -9.91 4.59
C THR A 40 38.05 -10.65 4.68
N ARG A 41 38.02 -11.99 4.71
CA ARG A 41 39.26 -12.82 4.72
C ARG A 41 40.11 -12.64 3.46
N ARG A 42 39.48 -12.38 2.30
CA ARG A 42 40.21 -12.12 1.04
C ARG A 42 40.82 -10.73 1.04
N GLN A 43 40.09 -9.74 1.55
CA GLN A 43 40.52 -8.36 1.65
C GLN A 43 41.70 -8.22 2.62
N GLU A 44 41.73 -9.01 3.71
CA GLU A 44 42.84 -9.06 4.66
C GLU A 44 44.21 -9.30 3.99
N TYR A 45 44.30 -10.20 3.01
CA TYR A 45 45.55 -10.40 2.25
C TYR A 45 46.03 -9.12 1.54
N ILE A 46 45.10 -8.31 1.05
CA ILE A 46 45.39 -7.05 0.35
C ILE A 46 45.91 -6.02 1.35
N TYR A 47 45.21 -5.85 2.47
CA TYR A 47 45.66 -4.98 3.56
C TYR A 47 47.06 -5.35 4.06
N ASN A 48 47.29 -6.64 4.31
CA ASN A 48 48.59 -7.16 4.77
C ASN A 48 49.69 -6.91 3.75
N TYR A 49 49.41 -7.13 2.45
CA TYR A 49 50.39 -6.90 1.39
C TYR A 49 50.87 -5.45 1.34
N PHE A 50 49.96 -4.49 1.49
CA PHE A 50 50.29 -3.06 1.47
C PHE A 50 50.74 -2.50 2.83
N GLY A 51 50.73 -3.31 3.90
CA GLY A 51 51.02 -2.85 5.26
C GLY A 51 49.97 -1.88 5.81
N TRP A 52 48.73 -1.97 5.32
CA TRP A 52 47.63 -1.10 5.73
C TRP A 52 46.94 -1.61 6.99
N LYS A 53 46.46 -0.67 7.81
CA LYS A 53 45.60 -0.99 8.95
C LYS A 53 44.21 -1.39 8.44
N MET A 54 43.74 -2.58 8.83
CA MET A 54 42.38 -3.01 8.55
C MET A 54 41.34 -2.20 9.35
N PRO A 55 40.17 -1.89 8.75
CA PRO A 55 39.02 -1.38 9.48
C PRO A 55 38.39 -2.48 10.35
N TYR A 56 37.52 -2.09 11.28
CA TYR A 56 36.68 -3.03 12.02
C TYR A 56 35.57 -3.56 11.11
N PHE A 57 35.40 -4.88 11.05
CA PHE A 57 34.32 -5.50 10.27
C PHE A 57 33.23 -6.04 11.18
N TYR A 58 32.01 -5.54 10.98
CA TYR A 58 30.80 -6.03 11.65
C TYR A 58 29.85 -6.65 10.63
N HIS A 59 29.40 -7.87 10.94
CA HIS A 59 28.56 -8.65 10.05
C HIS A 59 27.22 -8.94 10.69
N TYR A 60 26.13 -8.46 10.08
CA TYR A 60 24.77 -8.70 10.55
C TYR A 60 24.11 -9.86 9.79
N GLY A 61 23.12 -10.48 10.41
CA GLY A 61 22.33 -11.57 9.85
C GLY A 61 21.59 -11.14 8.57
N ARG A 62 21.34 -12.08 7.68
CA ARG A 62 20.58 -11.80 6.46
C ARG A 62 19.13 -11.55 6.81
N MET A 63 18.56 -10.53 6.18
CA MET A 63 17.12 -10.28 6.20
C MET A 63 16.49 -10.87 4.95
N SER A 64 15.52 -11.76 5.13
CA SER A 64 14.62 -12.19 4.05
C SER A 64 13.30 -11.42 4.16
N ILE A 65 12.67 -11.15 3.02
CA ILE A 65 11.33 -10.57 2.96
C ILE A 65 10.45 -11.56 2.21
N ALA A 66 9.48 -12.13 2.91
CA ALA A 66 8.57 -13.10 2.30
C ALA A 66 7.67 -12.43 1.26
N GLY A 67 7.37 -13.17 0.18
CA GLY A 67 6.35 -12.81 -0.80
C GLY A 67 6.77 -11.82 -1.89
N LEU A 68 7.99 -11.27 -1.88
CA LEU A 68 8.48 -10.36 -2.92
C LEU A 68 9.80 -10.81 -3.56
N GLU A 69 9.96 -10.51 -4.84
CA GLU A 69 11.25 -10.62 -5.54
C GLU A 69 12.17 -9.48 -5.09
N LEU A 70 13.31 -9.84 -4.47
CA LEU A 70 14.32 -8.89 -4.00
C LEU A 70 15.55 -8.84 -4.91
N SER A 71 15.67 -9.76 -5.87
CA SER A 71 16.73 -9.76 -6.87
C SER A 71 16.54 -8.59 -7.84
N THR A 72 17.50 -7.67 -7.86
CA THR A 72 17.51 -6.55 -8.81
C THR A 72 17.50 -7.02 -10.26
N SER A 73 18.15 -8.15 -10.56
CA SER A 73 18.17 -8.72 -11.90
C SER A 73 16.83 -9.36 -12.26
N GLY A 74 16.18 -10.03 -11.29
CA GLY A 74 14.83 -10.58 -11.45
C GLY A 74 13.80 -9.49 -11.71
N MET A 75 13.79 -8.44 -10.87
CA MET A 75 12.93 -7.28 -11.04
C MET A 75 13.13 -6.60 -12.40
N ARG A 76 14.39 -6.37 -12.81
CA ARG A 76 14.68 -5.76 -14.13
C ARG A 76 14.17 -6.62 -15.28
N LYS A 77 14.36 -7.93 -15.21
CA LYS A 77 13.85 -8.86 -16.21
C LYS A 77 12.32 -8.77 -16.30
N GLY A 78 11.63 -8.78 -15.15
CA GLY A 78 10.17 -8.64 -15.09
C GLY A 78 9.66 -7.32 -15.70
N ILE A 79 10.35 -6.21 -15.44
CA ILE A 79 10.03 -4.91 -16.05
C ILE A 79 10.20 -4.97 -17.58
N ASN A 80 11.31 -5.52 -18.07
CA ASN A 80 11.57 -5.62 -19.52
C ASN A 80 10.57 -6.54 -20.23
N GLU A 81 10.06 -7.57 -19.55
CA GLU A 81 9.06 -8.51 -20.05
C GLU A 81 7.62 -7.99 -19.89
N GLY A 82 7.42 -6.81 -19.30
CA GLY A 82 6.11 -6.19 -19.11
C GLY A 82 5.30 -6.77 -17.93
N LEU A 83 5.90 -7.61 -17.09
CA LEU A 83 5.27 -8.14 -15.87
C LEU A 83 5.06 -7.03 -14.82
N TYR A 84 5.94 -6.03 -14.81
CA TYR A 84 5.86 -4.87 -13.93
C TYR A 84 5.91 -3.59 -14.76
N THR A 85 5.13 -2.59 -14.34
CA THR A 85 5.05 -1.29 -15.01
C THR A 85 6.32 -0.46 -14.89
N GLY A 86 7.13 -0.72 -13.86
CA GLY A 86 8.36 0.02 -13.59
C GLY A 86 9.00 -0.36 -12.24
N TRP A 87 10.02 0.40 -11.83
CA TRP A 87 10.71 0.19 -10.54
C TRP A 87 9.88 0.60 -9.33
N ASP A 88 8.81 1.35 -9.54
CA ASP A 88 7.85 1.84 -8.57
C ASP A 88 6.53 1.07 -8.60
N ASP A 89 6.48 -0.04 -9.35
CA ASP A 89 5.35 -0.97 -9.38
C ASP A 89 5.11 -1.57 -7.99
N ILE A 90 3.85 -1.58 -7.54
CA ILE A 90 3.50 -1.92 -6.16
C ILE A 90 3.72 -3.39 -5.79
N HIS A 91 3.92 -4.26 -6.79
CA HIS A 91 4.27 -5.67 -6.61
C HIS A 91 5.76 -5.88 -6.34
N LEU A 92 6.56 -4.80 -6.34
CA LEU A 92 7.98 -4.85 -6.04
C LEU A 92 8.30 -4.45 -4.60
N GLY A 93 9.39 -4.98 -4.06
CA GLY A 93 9.90 -4.63 -2.74
C GLY A 93 10.79 -3.39 -2.71
N THR A 94 10.73 -2.54 -3.74
CA THR A 94 11.60 -1.36 -3.80
C THR A 94 11.09 -0.24 -2.88
N LEU A 95 12.00 0.61 -2.42
CA LEU A 95 11.62 1.83 -1.69
C LEU A 95 10.70 2.74 -2.51
N ARG A 96 10.83 2.73 -3.85
CA ARG A 96 9.97 3.50 -4.75
C ARG A 96 8.54 2.96 -4.74
N ALA A 97 8.37 1.65 -4.81
CA ALA A 97 7.08 0.99 -4.73
C ALA A 97 6.41 1.22 -3.37
N LEU A 98 7.16 1.09 -2.27
CA LEU A 98 6.67 1.39 -0.92
C LEU A 98 6.20 2.84 -0.79
N ALA A 99 7.00 3.80 -1.25
CA ALA A 99 6.63 5.22 -1.22
C ALA A 99 5.42 5.54 -2.13
N ARG A 100 5.32 4.89 -3.29
CA ARG A 100 4.18 5.03 -4.19
C ARG A 100 2.89 4.50 -3.57
N ARG A 101 2.97 3.39 -2.84
CA ARG A 101 1.86 2.84 -2.03
C ARG A 101 1.44 3.73 -0.86
N GLY A 102 2.25 4.71 -0.46
CA GLY A 102 1.98 5.55 0.72
C GLY A 102 2.59 5.04 2.04
N ILE A 103 3.54 4.11 1.97
CA ILE A 103 4.34 3.71 3.14
C ILE A 103 5.33 4.84 3.46
N GLN A 104 5.29 5.34 4.69
CA GLN A 104 6.09 6.43 5.20
C GLN A 104 7.54 5.98 5.44
N ALA A 105 8.49 6.87 5.16
CA ALA A 105 9.92 6.58 5.32
C ALA A 105 10.28 6.31 6.79
N GLU A 106 9.59 6.98 7.71
CA GLU A 106 9.68 6.83 9.15
C GLU A 106 9.23 5.44 9.59
N ALA A 107 8.18 4.87 8.98
CA ALA A 107 7.72 3.51 9.25
C ALA A 107 8.79 2.49 8.84
N VAL A 108 9.37 2.64 7.65
CA VAL A 108 10.44 1.77 7.15
C VAL A 108 11.67 1.87 8.04
N ARG A 109 12.08 3.09 8.40
CA ARG A 109 13.21 3.32 9.30
C ARG A 109 12.98 2.69 10.66
N GLY A 110 11.82 2.91 11.27
CA GLY A 110 11.44 2.33 12.56
C GLY A 110 11.52 0.80 12.51
N ALA A 111 10.90 0.18 11.51
CA ALA A 111 10.93 -1.28 11.34
C ALA A 111 12.36 -1.84 11.22
N VAL A 112 13.26 -1.16 10.49
CA VAL A 112 14.67 -1.58 10.36
C VAL A 112 15.46 -1.35 11.66
N VAL A 113 15.18 -0.28 12.40
CA VAL A 113 15.83 -0.01 13.70
C VAL A 113 15.41 -1.05 14.74
N ASP A 114 14.11 -1.37 14.81
CA ASP A 114 13.54 -2.34 15.76
C ASP A 114 14.10 -3.76 15.54
N ILE A 115 14.38 -4.10 14.29
CA ILE A 115 15.06 -5.34 13.91
C ILE A 115 16.46 -5.44 14.53
N GLY A 116 17.19 -4.32 14.61
CA GLY A 116 18.55 -4.28 15.14
C GLY A 116 19.60 -4.92 14.22
N MET A 117 20.78 -5.19 14.80
CA MET A 117 21.97 -5.66 14.06
C MET A 117 22.54 -6.97 14.59
N GLY A 118 21.66 -7.89 15.00
CA GLY A 118 22.07 -9.25 15.37
C GLY A 118 22.73 -10.00 14.22
N ASP A 119 23.52 -11.02 14.53
CA ASP A 119 24.16 -11.92 13.57
C ASP A 119 23.23 -13.05 13.06
N THR A 120 22.07 -13.18 13.70
CA THR A 120 21.05 -14.16 13.40
C THR A 120 20.21 -13.71 12.20
N ASP A 121 19.89 -14.66 11.31
CA ASP A 121 19.03 -14.36 10.16
C ASP A 121 17.60 -14.07 10.64
N ILE A 122 16.96 -13.12 9.97
CA ILE A 122 15.64 -12.64 10.32
C ILE A 122 14.73 -12.64 9.10
N SER A 123 13.44 -12.84 9.36
CA SER A 123 12.39 -12.63 8.37
C SER A 123 11.69 -11.32 8.67
N PHE A 124 11.63 -10.42 7.68
CA PHE A 124 10.92 -9.16 7.77
C PHE A 124 9.41 -9.40 7.88
N SER A 125 8.76 -8.71 8.84
CA SER A 125 7.31 -8.76 9.04
C SER A 125 6.63 -7.58 8.35
N TRP A 126 5.84 -7.87 7.32
CA TRP A 126 4.98 -6.87 6.68
C TRP A 126 3.94 -6.30 7.64
N GLU A 127 3.42 -7.13 8.54
CA GLU A 127 2.42 -6.72 9.53
C GLU A 127 3.00 -5.65 10.47
N ASN A 128 4.25 -5.82 10.92
CA ASN A 128 4.91 -4.83 11.77
C ASN A 128 5.12 -3.51 11.03
N LEU A 129 5.54 -3.57 9.74
CA LEU A 129 5.68 -2.36 8.93
C LEU A 129 4.34 -1.65 8.74
N PHE A 130 3.27 -2.39 8.45
CA PHE A 130 1.93 -1.81 8.25
C PHE A 130 1.35 -1.25 9.54
N ALA A 131 1.59 -1.89 10.68
CA ALA A 131 1.20 -1.35 11.98
C ALA A 131 1.94 -0.04 12.29
N ALA A 132 3.26 0.01 12.07
CA ALA A 132 4.05 1.23 12.25
C ALA A 132 3.59 2.33 11.29
N ASN A 133 3.31 1.99 10.03
CA ASN A 133 2.82 2.94 9.05
C ASN A 133 1.43 3.49 9.39
N LYS A 134 0.51 2.62 9.81
CA LYS A 134 -0.82 2.99 10.29
C LYS A 134 -0.77 3.99 11.44
N ALA A 135 0.13 3.78 12.40
CA ALA A 135 0.31 4.70 13.52
C ALA A 135 0.73 6.11 13.09
N ILE A 136 1.32 6.27 11.90
CA ILE A 136 1.71 7.56 11.34
C ILE A 136 0.56 8.17 10.51
N ILE A 137 -0.07 7.38 9.64
CA ILE A 137 -1.01 7.92 8.64
C ILE A 137 -2.46 8.05 9.11
N ASP A 138 -2.88 7.25 10.10
CA ASP A 138 -4.30 7.13 10.46
C ASP A 138 -4.89 8.44 10.98
N ALA A 139 -4.11 9.21 11.75
CA ALA A 139 -4.56 10.46 12.36
C ALA A 139 -4.99 11.52 11.34
N ASP A 140 -4.40 11.49 10.15
CA ASP A 140 -4.54 12.50 9.10
C ASP A 140 -5.40 12.01 7.92
N ALA A 141 -5.41 10.71 7.64
CA ALA A 141 -6.18 10.12 6.53
C ALA A 141 -7.68 10.31 6.75
N ASP A 142 -8.38 10.97 5.82
CA ASP A 142 -9.86 11.08 5.85
C ASP A 142 -10.53 9.79 5.39
N ARG A 143 -11.73 9.49 5.91
CA ARG A 143 -12.46 8.26 5.55
C ARG A 143 -13.40 8.55 4.40
N TYR A 144 -13.39 7.68 3.40
CA TYR A 144 -14.31 7.72 2.27
C TYR A 144 -14.79 6.32 1.91
N PHE A 145 -15.83 6.24 1.11
CA PHE A 145 -16.33 5.03 0.51
C PHE A 145 -15.74 4.86 -0.89
N PHE A 146 -15.34 3.63 -1.17
CA PHE A 146 -14.99 3.15 -2.50
C PHE A 146 -15.81 1.88 -2.78
N VAL A 147 -16.56 1.92 -3.87
CA VAL A 147 -17.43 0.85 -4.34
C VAL A 147 -16.76 0.24 -5.58
N PRO A 148 -16.05 -0.90 -5.46
CA PRO A 148 -15.48 -1.61 -6.61
C PRO A 148 -16.57 -2.29 -7.44
N ASP A 149 -16.37 -2.39 -8.76
CA ASP A 149 -17.30 -3.02 -9.71
C ASP A 149 -18.76 -2.66 -9.41
N ALA A 150 -19.03 -1.36 -9.43
CA ALA A 150 -20.28 -0.81 -8.95
C ALA A 150 -21.46 -1.17 -9.87
N VAL A 151 -22.58 -1.55 -9.25
CA VAL A 151 -23.88 -1.76 -9.90
C VAL A 151 -24.85 -0.71 -9.36
N GLU A 152 -25.54 -0.02 -10.26
CA GLU A 152 -26.65 0.86 -9.89
C GLU A 152 -27.85 0.01 -9.48
N VAL A 153 -28.32 0.21 -8.25
CA VAL A 153 -29.47 -0.48 -7.67
C VAL A 153 -30.54 0.55 -7.33
N THR A 154 -31.76 0.30 -7.81
CA THR A 154 -32.94 1.10 -7.46
C THR A 154 -33.59 0.53 -6.19
N VAL A 155 -33.73 1.36 -5.17
CA VAL A 155 -34.32 0.98 -3.88
C VAL A 155 -35.74 1.53 -3.79
N SER A 156 -36.72 0.62 -3.72
CA SER A 156 -38.13 0.96 -3.61
C SER A 156 -38.57 1.10 -2.15
N GLY A 157 -39.53 2.00 -1.89
CA GLY A 157 -40.15 2.16 -0.56
C GLY A 157 -39.31 2.87 0.50
N ALA A 158 -38.10 3.33 0.16
CA ALA A 158 -37.26 4.12 1.05
C ALA A 158 -37.59 5.63 0.91
N PRO A 159 -37.68 6.39 2.01
CA PRO A 159 -37.76 7.85 1.94
C PRO A 159 -36.42 8.44 1.48
N GLU A 160 -36.44 9.63 0.89
CA GLU A 160 -35.22 10.43 0.71
C GLU A 160 -34.60 10.72 2.07
N MET A 161 -33.30 10.50 2.19
CA MET A 161 -32.58 10.58 3.45
C MET A 161 -31.13 10.96 3.20
N THR A 162 -30.53 11.67 4.15
CA THR A 162 -29.10 11.97 4.11
C THR A 162 -28.38 11.13 5.15
N ALA A 163 -27.38 10.35 4.73
CA ALA A 163 -26.49 9.70 5.67
C ALA A 163 -25.43 10.71 6.14
N HIS A 164 -25.20 10.72 7.45
CA HIS A 164 -24.21 11.54 8.11
C HIS A 164 -23.04 10.65 8.52
N ALA A 165 -22.07 10.49 7.63
CA ALA A 165 -20.92 9.63 7.86
C ALA A 165 -19.75 10.45 8.40
N PRO A 166 -19.20 10.18 9.60
CA PRO A 166 -18.11 10.97 10.14
C PRO A 166 -16.87 10.89 9.23
N VAL A 167 -16.21 12.02 8.98
CA VAL A 167 -14.92 12.06 8.26
C VAL A 167 -13.84 11.27 9.02
N TYR A 168 -13.92 11.30 10.37
CA TYR A 168 -13.07 10.56 11.28
C TYR A 168 -13.92 10.12 12.51
N PRO A 169 -14.07 8.80 12.80
CA PRO A 169 -14.99 8.31 13.85
C PRO A 169 -14.79 8.90 15.26
N ASN A 170 -13.54 9.19 15.64
CA ASN A 170 -13.17 9.71 16.95
C ASN A 170 -12.76 11.20 16.96
N LYS A 171 -13.05 11.96 15.90
CA LYS A 171 -12.73 13.40 15.79
C LYS A 171 -13.90 14.19 15.18
N PRO A 172 -14.97 14.46 15.96
CA PRO A 172 -16.15 15.18 15.48
C PRO A 172 -15.84 16.56 14.87
N GLU A 173 -14.77 17.21 15.32
CA GLU A 173 -14.30 18.50 14.82
C GLU A 173 -13.88 18.47 13.34
N ARG A 174 -13.63 17.28 12.76
CA ARG A 174 -13.37 17.10 11.32
C ARG A 174 -14.65 17.09 10.48
N GLY A 175 -15.82 17.10 11.12
CA GLY A 175 -17.11 17.13 10.46
C GLY A 175 -17.56 15.79 9.90
N GLU A 176 -18.59 15.87 9.07
CA GLU A 176 -19.30 14.73 8.50
C GLU A 176 -19.34 14.86 6.98
N ARG A 177 -19.42 13.71 6.31
CA ARG A 177 -19.68 13.52 4.90
C ARG A 177 -21.17 13.29 4.74
N LEU A 178 -21.79 14.06 3.86
CA LEU A 178 -23.22 14.01 3.61
C LEU A 178 -23.48 13.20 2.34
N LEU A 179 -24.12 12.04 2.48
CA LEU A 179 -24.48 11.18 1.36
C LEU A 179 -25.99 11.22 1.17
N HIS A 180 -26.44 11.94 0.16
CA HIS A 180 -27.86 12.12 -0.13
C HIS A 180 -28.40 10.91 -0.90
N PHE A 181 -29.32 10.18 -0.30
CA PHE A 181 -30.03 9.09 -0.94
C PHE A 181 -31.32 9.59 -1.60
N THR A 182 -31.45 9.38 -2.91
CA THR A 182 -32.58 9.80 -3.76
C THR A 182 -33.29 8.63 -4.47
N GLY A 183 -33.13 7.41 -3.95
CA GLY A 183 -33.76 6.19 -4.51
C GLY A 183 -32.82 5.28 -5.29
N LYS A 184 -31.64 5.76 -5.71
CA LYS A 184 -30.64 4.97 -6.44
C LYS A 184 -29.27 5.01 -5.77
N VAL A 185 -28.64 3.84 -5.66
CA VAL A 185 -27.33 3.68 -5.03
C VAL A 185 -26.41 2.82 -5.88
N LEU A 186 -25.11 3.06 -5.76
CA LEU A 186 -24.05 2.21 -6.28
C LEU A 186 -23.59 1.24 -5.19
N LEU A 187 -23.69 -0.05 -5.48
CA LEU A 187 -23.27 -1.13 -4.58
C LEU A 187 -22.24 -2.03 -5.26
N PRO A 188 -21.37 -2.73 -4.50
CA PRO A 188 -20.43 -3.69 -5.09
C PRO A 188 -21.21 -4.85 -5.74
N ARG A 189 -20.89 -5.19 -7.00
CA ARG A 189 -21.54 -6.30 -7.73
C ARG A 189 -21.58 -7.60 -6.93
N ALA A 190 -20.48 -7.95 -6.28
CA ALA A 190 -20.37 -9.18 -5.49
C ALA A 190 -21.42 -9.28 -4.36
N GLU A 191 -21.80 -8.15 -3.76
CA GLU A 191 -22.82 -8.12 -2.70
C GLU A 191 -24.24 -8.16 -3.30
N VAL A 192 -24.43 -7.56 -4.48
CA VAL A 192 -25.69 -7.60 -5.24
C VAL A 192 -26.00 -9.03 -5.70
N GLU A 193 -25.02 -9.73 -6.29
CA GLU A 193 -25.16 -11.11 -6.78
C GLU A 193 -25.41 -12.11 -5.64
N LYS A 194 -24.82 -11.86 -4.47
CA LYS A 194 -25.05 -12.66 -3.27
C LYS A 194 -26.48 -12.51 -2.75
N GLY A 195 -27.10 -11.34 -2.96
CA GLY A 195 -28.46 -11.04 -2.57
C GLY A 195 -28.68 -10.97 -1.04
N GLY A 196 -29.94 -11.06 -0.63
CA GLY A 196 -30.34 -11.01 0.78
C GLY A 196 -30.43 -9.59 1.35
N MET A 197 -30.38 -9.47 2.68
CA MET A 197 -30.40 -8.19 3.37
C MET A 197 -28.99 -7.58 3.42
N LEU A 198 -28.87 -6.29 3.12
CA LEU A 198 -27.64 -5.51 3.20
C LEU A 198 -27.87 -4.29 4.11
N ARG A 199 -26.89 -3.92 4.94
CA ARG A 199 -26.91 -2.65 5.70
C ARG A 199 -26.05 -1.63 4.94
N LEU A 200 -26.69 -0.61 4.38
CA LEU A 200 -25.99 0.53 3.81
C LEU A 200 -25.36 1.32 4.96
N LYS A 201 -24.03 1.42 5.02
CA LYS A 201 -23.34 2.05 6.15
C LYS A 201 -23.86 3.49 6.40
N ASP A 202 -24.08 3.82 7.67
CA ASP A 202 -24.60 5.12 8.15
C ASP A 202 -25.98 5.56 7.61
N LEU A 203 -26.71 4.67 6.90
CA LEU A 203 -28.04 4.95 6.32
C LEU A 203 -29.11 3.97 6.87
N PHE A 204 -29.58 3.01 6.07
CA PHE A 204 -30.57 1.99 6.47
C PHE A 204 -30.29 0.57 5.93
N ASN A 205 -31.21 -0.36 6.19
CA ASN A 205 -31.22 -1.72 5.63
C ASN A 205 -31.99 -1.75 4.32
N ILE A 206 -31.51 -2.56 3.37
CA ILE A 206 -32.22 -2.91 2.16
C ILE A 206 -32.27 -4.44 2.02
N ARG A 207 -33.25 -4.93 1.27
CA ARG A 207 -33.32 -6.34 0.87
C ARG A 207 -33.30 -6.42 -0.65
N MET A 208 -32.35 -7.19 -1.19
CA MET A 208 -32.24 -7.39 -2.63
C MET A 208 -33.44 -8.18 -3.14
N THR A 209 -34.12 -7.65 -4.16
CA THR A 209 -35.31 -8.26 -4.80
C THR A 209 -35.03 -8.74 -6.22
N GLY A 210 -33.90 -8.32 -6.80
CA GLY A 210 -33.42 -8.74 -8.12
C GLY A 210 -32.01 -8.21 -8.41
N GLU A 211 -31.53 -8.35 -9.64
CA GLU A 211 -30.15 -7.99 -10.01
C GLU A 211 -29.80 -6.50 -9.92
N ALA A 212 -30.79 -5.61 -10.00
CA ALA A 212 -30.60 -4.16 -9.88
C ALA A 212 -31.73 -3.49 -9.08
N THR A 213 -32.43 -4.26 -8.25
CA THR A 213 -33.56 -3.77 -7.46
C THR A 213 -33.47 -4.26 -6.02
N ALA A 214 -33.87 -3.38 -5.10
CA ALA A 214 -34.01 -3.70 -3.70
C ALA A 214 -35.24 -3.00 -3.11
N GLU A 215 -35.67 -3.48 -1.95
CA GLU A 215 -36.72 -2.87 -1.14
C GLU A 215 -36.14 -2.35 0.18
N TYR A 216 -36.70 -1.26 0.68
CA TYR A 216 -36.40 -0.72 2.00
C TYR A 216 -36.76 -1.73 3.10
N ALA A 217 -35.83 -2.00 4.01
CA ALA A 217 -35.98 -2.98 5.07
C ALA A 217 -35.77 -2.38 6.48
N GLY A 218 -36.07 -1.09 6.64
CA GLY A 218 -35.98 -0.38 7.91
C GLY A 218 -34.57 0.09 8.28
N GLU A 219 -34.45 0.85 9.37
CA GLU A 219 -33.17 1.42 9.84
C GLU A 219 -32.50 0.61 10.95
N SER A 220 -33.18 -0.43 11.46
CA SER A 220 -32.77 -1.16 12.66
C SER A 220 -31.46 -1.92 12.44
N LEU A 221 -30.41 -1.46 13.12
CA LEU A 221 -29.13 -2.17 13.14
C LEU A 221 -29.25 -3.54 13.84
N ALA A 222 -30.17 -3.68 14.78
CA ALA A 222 -30.41 -4.95 15.48
C ALA A 222 -30.97 -6.02 14.53
N GLU A 223 -31.85 -5.64 13.60
CA GLU A 223 -32.39 -6.55 12.58
C GLU A 223 -31.31 -6.99 11.60
N ALA A 224 -30.50 -6.05 11.10
CA ALA A 224 -29.35 -6.38 10.26
C ALA A 224 -28.40 -7.37 10.94
N ARG A 225 -28.09 -7.17 12.23
CA ARG A 225 -27.25 -8.10 13.01
C ARG A 225 -27.92 -9.46 13.20
N LYS A 226 -29.23 -9.51 13.43
CA LYS A 226 -29.99 -10.76 13.59
C LYS A 226 -29.96 -11.61 12.31
N GLU A 227 -30.07 -10.98 11.15
CA GLU A 227 -29.98 -11.64 9.83
C GLU A 227 -28.54 -11.83 9.36
N LYS A 228 -27.54 -11.38 10.12
CA LYS A 228 -26.11 -11.36 9.73
C LYS A 228 -25.88 -10.64 8.41
N ALA A 229 -26.68 -9.61 8.13
CA ALA A 229 -26.56 -8.77 6.96
C ALA A 229 -25.18 -8.08 6.95
N PRO A 230 -24.42 -8.15 5.84
CA PRO A 230 -23.18 -7.42 5.73
C PRO A 230 -23.46 -5.91 5.76
N ILE A 231 -22.65 -5.19 6.52
CA ILE A 231 -22.59 -3.72 6.45
C ILE A 231 -21.70 -3.39 5.27
N ILE A 232 -22.19 -2.63 4.31
CA ILE A 232 -21.46 -2.33 3.08
C ILE A 232 -21.35 -0.82 2.88
N GLN A 233 -20.24 -0.41 2.25
CA GLN A 233 -20.11 0.91 1.68
C GLN A 233 -20.98 1.03 0.42
N TRP A 234 -21.47 2.23 0.17
CA TRP A 234 -22.38 2.56 -0.92
C TRP A 234 -22.18 4.01 -1.32
N LEU A 235 -22.63 4.40 -2.51
CA LEU A 235 -22.61 5.79 -2.95
C LEU A 235 -23.98 6.16 -3.54
N PRO A 236 -24.43 7.41 -3.42
CA PRO A 236 -25.51 7.92 -4.25
C PRO A 236 -25.15 7.81 -5.73
N ALA A 237 -26.05 7.28 -6.57
CA ALA A 237 -25.77 7.08 -8.00
C ALA A 237 -25.49 8.40 -8.76
N GLU A 238 -26.09 9.49 -8.30
CA GLU A 238 -25.94 10.84 -8.86
C GLU A 238 -24.71 11.60 -8.34
N ASN A 239 -24.10 11.14 -7.24
CA ASN A 239 -23.00 11.84 -6.58
C ASN A 239 -21.84 10.89 -6.28
N ALA A 240 -21.17 10.46 -7.34
CA ALA A 240 -20.02 9.56 -7.29
C ALA A 240 -18.99 9.91 -8.37
N ALA A 241 -17.70 9.79 -8.04
CA ALA A 241 -16.61 10.00 -8.97
C ALA A 241 -15.95 8.67 -9.37
N PRO A 242 -15.58 8.48 -10.65
CA PRO A 242 -14.82 7.31 -11.08
C PRO A 242 -13.51 7.19 -10.29
N CYS A 243 -13.20 5.99 -9.81
CA CYS A 243 -11.99 5.70 -9.06
C CYS A 243 -11.44 4.33 -9.46
N SER A 244 -10.14 4.25 -9.71
CA SER A 244 -9.41 2.98 -9.81
C SER A 244 -8.56 2.79 -8.58
N LEU A 245 -8.63 1.61 -7.96
CA LEU A 245 -7.77 1.22 -6.86
C LEU A 245 -6.88 0.05 -7.29
N LEU A 246 -5.58 0.28 -7.36
CA LEU A 246 -4.61 -0.79 -7.60
C LEU A 246 -4.29 -1.50 -6.27
N THR A 247 -4.62 -2.78 -6.19
CA THR A 247 -4.28 -3.68 -5.07
C THR A 247 -3.24 -4.71 -5.51
N PRO A 248 -2.61 -5.46 -4.58
CA PRO A 248 -1.71 -6.56 -4.94
C PRO A 248 -2.35 -7.66 -5.80
N GLU A 249 -3.69 -7.75 -5.79
CA GLU A 249 -4.46 -8.71 -6.59
C GLU A 249 -4.79 -8.18 -8.00
N GLY A 250 -4.66 -6.88 -8.22
CA GLY A 250 -4.93 -6.24 -9.51
C GLY A 250 -5.64 -4.90 -9.40
N MET A 251 -5.98 -4.34 -10.56
CA MET A 251 -6.72 -3.09 -10.65
C MET A 251 -8.21 -3.34 -10.39
N GLN A 252 -8.81 -2.54 -9.50
CA GLN A 252 -10.24 -2.52 -9.25
C GLN A 252 -10.82 -1.19 -9.72
N ASP A 253 -11.59 -1.21 -10.80
CA ASP A 253 -12.36 -0.05 -11.25
C ASP A 253 -13.68 0.04 -10.47
N GLY A 254 -14.10 1.26 -10.18
CA GLY A 254 -15.33 1.52 -9.46
C GLY A 254 -15.57 3.01 -9.27
N PHE A 255 -16.22 3.34 -8.18
CA PHE A 255 -16.55 4.72 -7.82
C PHE A 255 -16.18 5.02 -6.38
N ALA A 256 -15.86 6.28 -6.10
CA ALA A 256 -15.64 6.80 -4.77
C ALA A 256 -16.44 8.10 -4.57
N GLU A 257 -16.45 8.61 -3.34
CA GLU A 257 -16.98 9.95 -3.07
C GLU A 257 -16.25 11.04 -3.90
N PRO A 258 -16.94 12.03 -4.48
CA PRO A 258 -16.31 13.04 -5.34
C PRO A 258 -15.19 13.83 -4.67
N GLU A 259 -15.25 14.01 -3.35
CA GLU A 259 -14.27 14.69 -2.53
C GLU A 259 -12.86 14.12 -2.71
N VAL A 260 -12.74 12.81 -3.03
CA VAL A 260 -11.46 12.12 -3.18
C VAL A 260 -10.66 12.69 -4.37
N LEU A 261 -11.31 13.35 -5.33
CA LEU A 261 -10.65 14.07 -6.43
C LEU A 261 -9.77 15.25 -5.94
N GLY A 262 -10.01 15.75 -4.72
CA GLY A 262 -9.17 16.78 -4.08
C GLY A 262 -7.94 16.24 -3.34
N TYR A 263 -7.73 14.93 -3.34
CA TYR A 263 -6.73 14.25 -2.48
C TYR A 263 -5.48 13.78 -3.25
N ALA A 264 -5.24 14.23 -4.47
CA ALA A 264 -4.03 13.87 -5.23
C ALA A 264 -2.75 14.06 -4.40
N GLY A 265 -1.92 13.02 -4.34
CA GLY A 265 -0.71 12.92 -3.52
C GLY A 265 -0.92 12.59 -2.05
N LYS A 266 -2.17 12.56 -1.54
CA LYS A 266 -2.51 12.32 -0.14
C LYS A 266 -3.01 10.90 0.10
N ILE A 267 -3.04 10.52 1.37
CA ILE A 267 -3.55 9.23 1.83
C ILE A 267 -4.95 9.42 2.39
N VAL A 268 -5.85 8.52 2.00
CA VAL A 268 -7.20 8.38 2.54
C VAL A 268 -7.39 6.97 3.08
N GLN A 269 -8.44 6.77 3.86
CA GLN A 269 -8.89 5.44 4.26
C GLN A 269 -10.21 5.14 3.56
N PHE A 270 -10.18 4.18 2.63
CA PHE A 270 -11.42 3.62 2.11
C PHE A 270 -11.99 2.65 3.15
N GLU A 271 -13.13 3.00 3.73
CA GLU A 271 -13.72 2.21 4.81
C GLU A 271 -13.96 0.77 4.35
N ARG A 272 -13.59 -0.19 5.21
CA ARG A 272 -13.65 -1.65 4.95
C ARG A 272 -12.75 -2.16 3.82
N VAL A 273 -12.05 -1.28 3.11
CA VAL A 273 -11.07 -1.63 2.07
C VAL A 273 -9.65 -1.53 2.63
N GLY A 274 -9.28 -0.37 3.19
CA GLY A 274 -7.95 -0.10 3.75
C GLY A 274 -7.50 1.33 3.47
N PHE A 275 -6.26 1.65 3.84
CA PHE A 275 -5.60 2.89 3.44
C PHE A 275 -5.20 2.83 1.98
N ALA A 276 -5.34 3.96 1.30
CA ALA A 276 -4.91 4.13 -0.09
C ALA A 276 -4.33 5.52 -0.29
N LYS A 277 -3.26 5.60 -1.10
CA LYS A 277 -2.74 6.88 -1.59
C LYS A 277 -3.41 7.21 -2.91
N ILE A 278 -4.01 8.39 -3.02
CA ILE A 278 -4.47 8.92 -4.31
C ILE A 278 -3.24 9.40 -5.06
N ASP A 279 -2.76 8.65 -6.04
CA ASP A 279 -1.51 8.95 -6.75
C ASP A 279 -1.71 10.05 -7.78
N ALA A 280 -2.84 10.00 -8.50
CA ALA A 280 -3.18 11.00 -9.51
C ALA A 280 -4.71 11.18 -9.61
N VAL A 281 -5.10 12.32 -10.17
CA VAL A 281 -6.47 12.60 -10.59
C VAL A 281 -6.40 13.09 -12.02
N GLU A 282 -6.99 12.32 -12.95
CA GLU A 282 -6.89 12.54 -14.38
C GLU A 282 -8.29 12.51 -14.99
N ASN A 283 -8.67 13.56 -15.72
CA ASN A 283 -9.98 13.65 -16.39
C ASN A 283 -11.19 13.38 -15.47
N GLY A 284 -11.11 13.82 -14.21
CA GLY A 284 -12.18 13.59 -13.21
C GLY A 284 -12.22 12.17 -12.63
N LYS A 285 -11.21 11.33 -12.91
CA LYS A 285 -11.05 9.99 -12.33
C LYS A 285 -9.89 9.97 -11.35
N ALA A 286 -10.11 9.45 -10.16
CA ALA A 286 -9.04 9.20 -9.18
C ALA A 286 -8.31 7.87 -9.49
N VAL A 287 -6.99 7.87 -9.39
CA VAL A 287 -6.16 6.66 -9.42
C VAL A 287 -5.48 6.52 -8.06
N ALA A 288 -5.83 5.46 -7.35
CA ALA A 288 -5.38 5.18 -6.00
C ALA A 288 -4.56 3.89 -5.95
N TYR A 289 -3.60 3.84 -5.02
CA TYR A 289 -2.80 2.65 -4.75
C TYR A 289 -3.04 2.20 -3.31
N HIS A 290 -3.37 0.92 -3.14
CA HIS A 290 -3.61 0.34 -1.83
C HIS A 290 -2.31 0.31 -1.00
N THR A 291 -2.39 0.91 0.18
CA THR A 291 -1.28 0.98 1.14
C THR A 291 -1.24 -0.31 1.96
N HIS A 292 -2.21 -0.50 2.85
CA HIS A 292 -2.49 -1.69 3.68
C HIS A 292 -3.84 -1.50 4.38
N ARG A 293 -4.34 -2.54 5.05
CA ARG A 293 -5.54 -2.46 5.90
C ARG A 293 -5.31 -1.74 7.24
#